data_AF-A0A380FFL7-F1
#
_entry.id   AF-A0A380FFL7-F1
#
_cell.length_a   1.000
_cell.length_b   1.000
_cell.length_c   1.000
_cell.angle_alpha   90.00
_cell.angle_beta   90.00
_cell.angle_gamma   90.00
#
_symmetry.space_group_name_H-M   'P 1'
#
loop_
_entity.id
_entity.type
_entity.pdbx_description
1 polymer ?
#
loop_
_entity_poly.entity_id
_entity_poly.type
_entity_poly.pdbx_seq_one_letter_code
_entity_poly.pdbx_strand_id
1 'polypeptide(L)'
;MTQLPKVETNYEEEGRLLLSDPVVDHPVYLPRRTDVITQSAYLLAESVFEFTNADCTIINAGLIVKGIEADQVTEYDIHQMLPHPINLVRIRLTGQELKQVIIKSPKARVYQ
;
A
#
# COMPACT_ATOMS: atom_id res chain seq x y z
N MET A 1 -31.12 23.36 -11.32
CA MET A 1 -30.23 22.28 -10.82
C MET A 1 -30.68 21.95 -9.42
N THR A 2 -31.30 20.80 -9.22
CA THR A 2 -31.84 20.37 -7.92
C THR A 2 -30.69 19.76 -7.11
N GLN A 3 -30.41 20.27 -5.92
CA GLN A 3 -29.43 19.66 -5.01
C GLN A 3 -29.94 18.28 -4.56
N LEU A 4 -29.03 17.31 -4.48
CA LEU A 4 -29.33 16.00 -3.91
C LEU A 4 -29.70 16.14 -2.42
N PRO A 5 -30.64 15.33 -1.90
CA PRO A 5 -30.97 15.34 -0.49
C PRO A 5 -29.74 14.98 0.35
N LYS A 6 -29.40 15.82 1.32
CA LYS A 6 -28.39 15.48 2.33
C LYS A 6 -29.01 14.50 3.31
N VAL A 7 -28.40 13.33 3.42
CA VAL A 7 -28.69 12.35 4.48
C VAL A 7 -27.60 12.52 5.53
N GLU A 8 -27.98 12.80 6.77
CA GLU A 8 -27.03 12.78 7.89
C GLU A 8 -26.68 11.32 8.22
N THR A 9 -25.38 11.01 8.21
CA THR A 9 -24.85 9.67 8.51
C THR A 9 -23.62 9.80 9.39
N ASN A 10 -23.32 8.77 10.17
CA ASN A 10 -22.17 8.67 11.08
C ASN A 10 -21.16 7.59 10.66
N TYR A 11 -21.24 7.09 9.41
CA TYR A 11 -20.43 5.95 8.94
C TYR A 11 -18.92 6.17 9.00
N GLU A 12 -18.45 7.41 8.83
CA GLU A 12 -17.03 7.74 8.95
C GLU A 12 -16.51 7.47 10.36
N GLU A 13 -17.31 7.85 11.37
CA GLU A 13 -16.96 7.65 12.78
C GLU A 13 -17.05 6.19 13.17
N GLU A 14 -18.09 5.48 12.74
CA GLU A 14 -18.24 4.04 12.95
C GLU A 14 -17.07 3.26 12.32
N GLY A 15 -16.71 3.57 11.07
CA GLY A 15 -15.58 2.93 10.39
C GLY A 15 -14.23 3.21 11.07
N ARG A 16 -14.02 4.44 11.56
CA ARG A 16 -12.82 4.78 12.35
C ARG A 16 -12.74 4.00 13.65
N LEU A 17 -13.86 3.82 14.35
CA LEU A 17 -13.93 3.03 15.59
C LEU A 17 -13.69 1.54 15.34
N LEU A 18 -14.19 0.98 14.23
CA LEU A 18 -13.94 -0.41 13.87
C LEU A 18 -12.47 -0.71 13.55
N LEU A 19 -11.70 0.31 13.17
CA LEU A 19 -10.30 0.20 12.77
C LEU A 19 -9.32 0.83 13.79
N SER A 20 -9.78 1.10 15.02
CA SER A 20 -8.96 1.79 16.03
C SER A 20 -7.95 0.89 16.74
N ASP A 21 -7.99 -0.41 16.50
CA ASP A 21 -7.12 -1.37 17.17
C ASP A 21 -5.64 -1.18 16.72
N PRO A 22 -4.68 -1.10 17.66
CA PRO A 22 -3.28 -0.95 17.34
C PRO A 22 -2.70 -2.26 16.78
N VAL A 23 -2.10 -2.18 15.59
CA VAL A 23 -1.36 -3.28 14.95
C VAL A 23 0.15 -3.18 15.18
N VAL A 24 0.65 -1.99 15.53
CA VAL A 24 2.03 -1.75 15.95
C VAL A 24 2.00 -0.86 17.19
N ASP A 25 2.74 -1.25 18.24
CA ASP A 25 2.74 -0.62 19.55
C ASP A 25 4.06 0.07 19.91
N HIS A 26 4.91 0.32 18.90
CA HIS A 26 6.19 1.01 19.04
C HIS A 26 6.36 2.09 17.96
N PRO A 27 7.26 3.09 18.18
CA PRO A 27 7.53 4.12 17.19
C PRO A 27 7.96 3.54 15.83
N VAL A 28 7.35 4.06 14.77
CA VAL A 28 7.69 3.70 13.39
C VAL A 28 7.71 4.92 12.49
N TYR A 29 8.56 4.84 11.46
CA TYR A 29 8.64 5.80 10.38
C TYR A 29 8.55 5.06 9.04
N LEU A 30 7.39 5.19 8.40
CA LEU A 30 7.04 4.56 7.12
C LEU A 30 6.84 5.67 6.07
N PRO A 31 7.92 6.18 5.45
CA PRO A 31 7.84 7.32 4.53
C PRO A 31 7.17 6.95 3.22
N ARG A 32 6.42 7.86 2.61
CA ARG A 32 5.95 7.74 1.23
C ARG A 32 6.97 8.36 0.28
N ARG A 33 7.62 7.53 -0.55
CA ARG A 33 8.38 7.96 -1.73
C ARG A 33 8.19 6.97 -2.87
N THR A 34 8.27 7.47 -4.11
CA THR A 34 8.04 6.67 -5.32
C THR A 34 9.27 6.59 -6.22
N ASP A 35 10.26 7.42 -5.96
CA ASP A 35 11.53 7.56 -6.69
C ASP A 35 12.65 6.66 -6.13
N VAL A 36 12.50 6.21 -4.89
CA VAL A 36 13.44 5.32 -4.21
C VAL A 36 12.71 4.20 -3.48
N ILE A 37 13.42 3.12 -3.19
CA ILE A 37 12.92 2.05 -2.33
C ILE A 37 12.92 2.56 -0.88
N THR A 38 11.73 2.63 -0.29
CA THR A 38 11.54 2.98 1.13
C THR A 38 11.29 1.72 1.95
N GLN A 39 11.47 1.82 3.28
CA GLN A 39 11.10 0.76 4.20
C GLN A 39 9.62 0.38 4.08
N SER A 40 8.73 1.36 3.92
CA SER A 40 7.30 1.14 3.72
C SER A 40 6.99 0.33 2.45
N ALA A 41 7.64 0.65 1.31
CA ALA A 41 7.47 -0.08 0.06
C ALA A 41 8.07 -1.49 0.15
N TYR A 42 9.20 -1.65 0.83
CA TYR A 42 9.80 -2.95 1.07
C TYR A 42 8.90 -3.85 1.92
N LEU A 43 8.40 -3.35 3.05
CA LEU A 43 7.47 -4.08 3.91
C LEU A 43 6.20 -4.49 3.15
N LEU A 44 5.62 -3.60 2.35
CA LEU A 44 4.48 -3.95 1.51
C LEU A 44 4.82 -5.09 0.53
N ALA A 45 5.98 -5.04 -0.12
CA ALA A 45 6.40 -6.09 -1.05
C ALA A 45 6.64 -7.42 -0.33
N GLU A 46 7.25 -7.39 0.85
CA GLU A 46 7.49 -8.55 1.70
C GLU A 46 6.18 -9.18 2.19
N SER A 47 5.23 -8.38 2.70
CA SER A 47 3.93 -8.87 3.13
C SER A 47 3.15 -9.53 1.99
N VAL A 48 3.24 -8.97 0.78
CA VAL A 48 2.63 -9.58 -0.42
C VAL A 48 3.36 -10.88 -0.81
N PHE A 49 4.69 -10.91 -0.70
CA PHE A 49 5.49 -12.11 -0.98
C PHE A 49 5.09 -13.26 -0.05
N GLU A 50 5.04 -13.00 1.26
CA GLU A 50 4.63 -13.97 2.28
C GLU A 50 3.19 -14.45 2.06
N PHE A 51 2.26 -13.52 1.80
CA PHE A 51 0.85 -13.84 1.60
C PHE A 51 0.59 -14.67 0.33
N THR A 52 1.35 -14.44 -0.73
CA THR A 52 1.11 -15.09 -2.04
C THR A 52 1.85 -16.40 -2.22
N ASN A 53 2.86 -16.71 -1.39
CA ASN A 53 3.76 -17.85 -1.55
C ASN A 53 4.32 -17.97 -2.99
N ALA A 54 4.67 -16.83 -3.59
CA ALA A 54 5.27 -16.76 -4.93
C ALA A 54 6.81 -16.81 -4.83
N ASP A 55 7.49 -16.98 -5.97
CA ASP A 55 8.97 -16.94 -6.02
C ASP A 55 9.53 -15.52 -5.96
N CYS A 56 8.71 -14.51 -6.33
CA CYS A 56 9.03 -13.10 -6.21
C CYS A 56 7.76 -12.24 -6.26
N THR A 57 7.88 -10.97 -5.86
CA THR A 57 6.79 -9.99 -5.87
C THR A 57 7.23 -8.71 -6.58
N ILE A 58 6.31 -8.13 -7.35
CA ILE A 58 6.46 -6.82 -7.97
C ILE A 58 5.28 -5.97 -7.52
N ILE A 59 5.57 -4.80 -6.95
CA ILE A 59 4.57 -3.81 -6.57
C ILE A 59 4.78 -2.51 -7.35
N ASN A 60 3.70 -1.75 -7.54
CA ASN A 60 3.80 -0.41 -8.11
C ASN A 60 4.20 0.59 -7.02
N ALA A 61 5.14 1.49 -7.32
CA ALA A 61 5.61 2.49 -6.36
C ALA A 61 4.49 3.42 -5.85
N GLY A 62 3.41 3.60 -6.62
CA GLY A 62 2.29 4.47 -6.28
C GLY A 62 1.24 3.90 -5.33
N LEU A 63 1.41 2.68 -4.81
CA LEU A 63 0.40 2.05 -3.94
C LEU A 63 0.27 2.75 -2.58
N ILE A 64 1.37 3.15 -1.95
CA ILE A 64 1.35 3.84 -0.66
C ILE A 64 0.98 5.28 -0.88
N VAL A 65 -0.19 5.75 -0.43
CA VAL A 65 -0.66 7.13 -0.68
C VAL A 65 -0.40 8.11 0.46
N LYS A 66 -0.15 7.60 1.67
CA LYS A 66 0.15 8.38 2.88
C LYS A 66 1.31 7.72 3.63
N GLY A 67 2.27 8.49 4.14
CA GLY A 67 3.29 7.98 5.05
C GLY A 67 2.78 7.91 6.49
N ILE A 68 3.44 7.13 7.34
CA ILE A 68 3.11 7.03 8.77
C ILE A 68 4.36 7.40 9.58
N GLU A 69 4.19 8.30 10.54
CA GLU A 69 5.17 8.61 11.57
C GLU A 69 4.41 8.72 12.88
N ALA A 70 4.47 7.67 13.71
CA ALA A 70 3.64 7.55 14.89
C ALA A 70 4.26 6.58 15.91
N ASP A 71 3.91 6.77 17.18
CA ASP A 71 4.31 5.90 18.30
C ASP A 71 3.51 4.59 18.33
N GLN A 72 2.33 4.58 17.71
CA GLN A 72 1.45 3.42 17.51
C GLN A 72 0.79 3.54 16.14
N VAL A 73 0.50 2.41 15.51
CA VAL A 73 -0.19 2.35 14.21
C VAL A 73 -1.43 1.51 14.36
N THR A 74 -2.58 2.05 13.95
CA THR A 74 -3.87 1.35 13.96
C THR A 74 -4.21 0.76 12.60
N GLU A 75 -5.19 -0.13 12.53
CA GLU A 75 -5.74 -0.58 11.24
C GLU A 75 -6.25 0.59 10.39
N TYR A 76 -6.76 1.64 11.04
CA TYR A 76 -7.21 2.86 10.36
C TYR A 76 -6.04 3.56 9.68
N ASP A 77 -4.88 3.65 10.32
CA ASP A 77 -3.68 4.24 9.73
C ASP A 77 -3.19 3.45 8.51
N ILE A 78 -3.24 2.11 8.58
CA ILE A 78 -2.94 1.25 7.44
C ILE A 78 -3.94 1.45 6.30
N HIS A 79 -5.24 1.53 6.61
CA HIS A 79 -6.29 1.83 5.63
C HIS A 79 -6.09 3.20 4.97
N GLN A 80 -5.69 4.23 5.73
CA GLN A 80 -5.37 5.55 5.17
C GLN A 80 -4.08 5.52 4.33
N MET A 81 -3.12 4.66 4.67
CA MET A 81 -1.89 4.44 3.89
C MET A 81 -2.18 3.74 2.56
N LEU A 82 -3.11 2.77 2.55
CA LEU A 82 -3.48 1.93 1.41
C LEU A 82 -5.02 1.93 1.21
N PRO A 83 -5.63 3.05 0.79
CA PRO A 83 -7.09 3.21 0.77
C PRO A 83 -7.77 2.53 -0.42
N HIS A 84 -6.99 2.01 -1.37
CA HIS A 84 -7.51 1.22 -2.48
C HIS A 84 -7.51 -0.26 -2.08
N PRO A 85 -8.54 -1.03 -2.46
CA PRO A 85 -8.52 -2.48 -2.30
C PRO A 85 -7.34 -3.07 -3.09
N ILE A 86 -6.35 -3.61 -2.40
CA ILE A 86 -5.22 -4.29 -3.03
C ILE A 86 -5.62 -5.74 -3.33
N ASN A 87 -6.10 -5.97 -4.55
CA ASN A 87 -6.38 -7.32 -5.04
C ASN A 87 -5.07 -7.96 -5.54
N LEU A 88 -4.49 -8.83 -4.74
CA LEU A 88 -3.26 -9.54 -5.08
C LEU A 88 -3.52 -10.60 -6.15
N VAL A 89 -2.59 -10.70 -7.10
CA VAL A 89 -2.67 -11.68 -8.20
C VAL A 89 -1.36 -12.44 -8.27
N ARG A 90 -1.46 -13.77 -8.29
CA ARG A 90 -0.33 -14.65 -8.55
C ARG A 90 -0.38 -15.13 -10.00
N ILE A 91 0.71 -14.91 -10.74
CA ILE A 91 0.86 -15.34 -12.13
C ILE A 91 2.09 -16.21 -12.28
N ARG A 92 2.05 -17.16 -13.22
CA ARG A 92 3.23 -17.94 -13.63
C ARG A 92 3.80 -17.33 -14.90
N LEU A 93 5.08 -17.02 -14.88
CA LEU A 93 5.81 -16.46 -16.02
C LEU A 93 7.09 -17.27 -16.25
N THR A 94 7.49 -17.38 -17.50
CA THR A 94 8.85 -17.79 -17.87
C THR A 94 9.84 -16.68 -17.53
N GLY A 95 11.13 -17.03 -17.39
CA GLY A 95 12.18 -16.03 -17.17
C GLY A 95 12.27 -15.00 -18.31
N GLN A 96 11.93 -15.40 -19.54
CA GLN A 96 11.88 -14.49 -20.69
C GLN A 96 10.76 -13.46 -20.54
N GLU A 97 9.55 -13.88 -20.14
CA GLU A 97 8.42 -12.98 -19.91
C GLU A 97 8.70 -12.02 -18.75
N LEU A 98 9.24 -12.52 -17.64
CA LEU A 98 9.65 -11.69 -16.51
C LEU A 98 10.66 -10.61 -16.93
N LYS A 99 11.66 -10.98 -17.74
CA LYS A 99 12.62 -10.03 -18.29
C LYS A 99 11.93 -8.95 -19.14
N GLN A 100 10.93 -9.33 -19.95
CA GLN A 100 10.16 -8.36 -20.73
C GLN A 100 9.33 -7.41 -19.86
N VAL A 101 8.74 -7.91 -18.77
CA VAL A 101 8.02 -7.08 -17.80
C VAL A 101 8.95 -6.01 -17.24
N ILE A 102 10.12 -6.42 -16.72
CA ILE A 102 11.11 -5.50 -16.12
C ILE A 102 11.63 -4.47 -17.15
N ILE A 103 11.88 -4.88 -18.40
CA ILE A 103 12.37 -3.97 -19.44
C ILE A 103 11.30 -2.95 -19.87
N LYS A 104 10.03 -3.35 -19.90
CA LYS A 104 8.90 -2.47 -20.26
C LYS A 104 8.54 -1.51 -19.13
N SER A 105 8.82 -1.87 -17.88
CA SER A 105 8.64 -0.96 -16.75
C SER A 105 9.49 0.29 -16.95
N PRO A 106 8.91 1.50 -16.78
CA PRO A 106 9.67 2.73 -16.90
C PRO A 106 10.86 2.67 -15.95
N LYS A 107 12.07 2.94 -16.46
CA LYS A 107 13.26 3.01 -15.62
C LYS A 107 13.01 4.02 -14.52
N ALA A 108 13.08 3.60 -13.26
CA ALA A 108 13.24 4.52 -12.15
C ALA A 108 14.47 5.36 -12.48
N ARG A 109 14.27 6.65 -12.73
CA ARG A 109 15.38 7.59 -12.91
C ARG A 109 16.04 7.68 -11.55
N VAL A 110 17.07 6.88 -11.34
CA VAL A 110 18.04 7.10 -10.28
C VAL A 110 18.75 8.39 -10.68
N TYR A 111 18.28 9.51 -10.16
CA TYR A 111 19.02 10.77 -10.25
C TYR A 111 20.32 10.55 -9.47
N GLN A 112 21.43 10.47 -10.21
CA GLN A 112 22.77 10.66 -9.66
C GLN A 112 22.97 12.14 -9.33
#